data_AF-A0A4Q3DTK2-F1
#
_entry.id   AF-A0A4Q3DTK2-F1
#
_cell.length_a   1.000
_cell.length_b   1.000
_cell.length_c   1.000
_cell.angle_alpha   90.00
_cell.angle_beta   90.00
_cell.angle_gamma   90.00
#
_symmetry.space_group_name_H-M   'P 1'
#
loop_
_entity.id
_entity.type
_entity.pdbx_description
1 polymer ?
#
loop_
_entity_poly.entity_id
_entity_poly.type
_entity_poly.pdbx_seq_one_letter_code
_entity_poly.pdbx_strand_id
1 'polypeptide(L)'
;MLIRPVVILAETSLDITTCFITTQVQWQESTDALLTPNIINGLKKPSLIRTSKIATLSKSLVKGVLGRLTVTEIANLDTKLKLLLQIS
;
A
#
# COMPACT_ATOMS: atom_id res chain seq x y z
N MET A 1 -9.26 17.03 7.24
CA MET A 1 -8.02 16.33 6.83
C MET A 1 -8.43 15.03 6.14
N LEU A 2 -8.11 14.83 4.86
CA LEU A 2 -8.55 13.64 4.12
C LEU A 2 -7.81 12.40 4.62
N ILE A 3 -8.53 11.46 5.22
CA ILE A 3 -8.00 10.15 5.62
C ILE A 3 -7.84 9.31 4.34
N ARG A 4 -6.67 8.68 4.17
CA ARG A 4 -6.39 7.80 3.04
C ARG A 4 -5.89 6.44 3.53
N PRO A 5 -6.26 5.33 2.88
CA PRO A 5 -5.68 4.03 3.18
C PRO A 5 -4.19 3.99 2.84
N VAL A 6 -3.44 3.20 3.60
CA VAL A 6 -2.03 2.91 3.37
C VAL A 6 -1.79 1.41 3.56
N VAL A 7 -0.78 0.86 2.88
CA VAL A 7 -0.26 -0.47 3.15
C VAL A 7 0.91 -0.34 4.11
N ILE A 8 0.90 -1.10 5.20
CA ILE A 8 2.04 -1.17 6.13
C ILE A 8 3.07 -2.15 5.52
N LEU A 9 4.29 -1.65 5.29
CA LEU A 9 5.42 -2.45 4.81
C LEU A 9 6.25 -3.01 5.96
N ALA A 10 6.43 -2.21 7.01
CA ALA A 10 7.14 -2.57 8.22
C ALA A 10 6.56 -1.82 9.41
N GLU A 11 6.69 -2.41 10.60
CA GLU A 11 6.14 -1.88 11.83
C GLU A 11 7.16 -2.04 12.97
N THR A 12 7.29 -1.01 13.79
CA THR A 12 8.02 -1.01 15.05
C THR A 12 7.05 -0.67 16.20
N SER A 13 7.56 -0.49 17.42
CA SER A 13 6.73 -0.10 18.57
C SER A 13 6.10 1.28 18.40
N LEU A 14 6.79 2.23 17.75
CA LEU A 14 6.36 3.63 17.65
C LEU A 14 6.02 4.06 16.22
N ASP A 15 6.65 3.45 15.22
CA ASP A 15 6.57 3.89 13.83
C ASP A 15 6.14 2.78 12.89
N ILE A 16 5.52 3.19 11.78
CA ILE A 16 5.19 2.32 10.64
C ILE A 16 5.77 2.89 9.36
N THR A 17 6.38 2.03 8.54
CA THR A 17 6.75 2.36 7.16
C THR A 17 5.63 1.92 6.24
N THR A 18 5.16 2.82 5.38
CA THR A 18 3.94 2.62 4.61
C THR A 18 4.06 3.03 3.16
N CYS A 19 3.23 2.43 2.28
CA CYS A 19 2.95 2.91 0.93
C CYS A 19 1.53 3.49 0.86
N PHE A 20 1.35 4.61 0.17
CA PHE A 20 0.03 5.22 0.00
C PHE A 20 -0.83 4.53 -1.06
N ILE A 21 -2.14 4.45 -0.80
CA ILE A 21 -3.14 3.95 -1.76
C ILE A 21 -3.90 5.13 -2.40
N THR A 22 -4.16 5.05 -3.71
CA THR A 22 -5.01 5.99 -4.44
C THR A 22 -6.02 5.27 -5.33
N THR A 23 -7.23 5.82 -5.46
CA THR A 23 -8.25 5.35 -6.42
C THR A 23 -8.03 5.94 -7.83
N GLN A 24 -7.04 6.80 -8.01
CA GLN A 24 -6.69 7.40 -9.30
C GLN A 24 -5.80 6.44 -10.09
N VAL A 25 -6.44 5.56 -10.88
CA VAL A 25 -5.79 4.46 -11.61
C VAL A 25 -5.26 4.83 -12.99
N GLN A 26 -5.65 6.00 -13.54
CA GLN A 26 -5.32 6.41 -14.92
C GLN A 26 -3.81 6.56 -15.19
N TRP A 27 -3.02 6.87 -14.16
CA TRP A 27 -1.58 7.12 -14.27
C TRP A 27 -0.81 6.05 -13.51
N GLN A 28 -1.01 4.79 -13.89
CA GLN A 28 -0.33 3.65 -13.27
C GLN A 28 1.12 3.58 -13.77
N GLU A 29 2.06 3.57 -12.84
CA GLU A 29 3.48 3.33 -13.13
C GLU A 29 3.80 1.84 -13.15
N SER A 30 4.91 1.45 -13.77
CA SER A 30 5.34 0.03 -13.84
C SER A 30 5.59 -0.58 -12.45
N THR A 31 5.95 0.26 -11.48
CA THR A 31 6.19 -0.07 -10.08
C THR A 31 4.90 0.00 -9.23
N ASP A 32 3.77 0.43 -9.76
CA ASP A 32 2.52 0.44 -9.00
C ASP A 32 1.86 -0.94 -8.97
N ALA A 33 1.26 -1.29 -7.84
CA ALA A 33 0.47 -2.51 -7.69
C ALA A 33 -1.03 -2.19 -7.74
N LEU A 34 -1.72 -2.75 -8.74
CA LEU A 34 -3.18 -2.64 -8.87
C LEU A 34 -3.88 -3.60 -7.91
N LEU A 35 -4.83 -3.06 -7.14
CA LEU A 35 -5.70 -3.79 -6.25
C LEU A 35 -7.14 -3.74 -6.76
N THR A 36 -7.76 -4.91 -6.84
CA THR A 36 -9.18 -5.05 -7.10
C THR A 36 -9.93 -5.13 -5.77
N PRO A 37 -11.06 -4.41 -5.59
CA PRO A 37 -11.89 -4.51 -4.40
C PRO A 37 -12.26 -5.94 -4.07
N ASN A 38 -12.06 -6.34 -2.81
CA ASN A 38 -12.56 -7.60 -2.29
C ASN A 38 -12.84 -7.47 -0.79
N ILE A 39 -13.48 -8.50 -0.23
CA ILE A 39 -13.86 -8.50 1.20
C ILE A 39 -12.65 -8.52 2.14
N ILE A 40 -11.50 -9.02 1.67
CA ILE A 40 -10.29 -9.18 2.48
C ILE A 40 -9.56 -7.84 2.60
N ASN A 41 -9.39 -7.10 1.49
CA ASN A 41 -8.69 -5.82 1.46
C ASN A 41 -9.58 -4.62 1.86
N GLY A 42 -10.89 -4.80 1.90
CA GLY A 42 -11.84 -3.78 2.37
C GLY A 42 -11.97 -2.56 1.46
N LEU A 43 -11.37 -2.60 0.27
CA LEU A 43 -11.47 -1.52 -0.71
C LEU A 43 -12.85 -1.53 -1.38
N LYS A 44 -13.33 -0.34 -1.75
CA LYS A 44 -14.61 -0.16 -2.44
C LYS A 44 -14.47 0.12 -3.94
N LYS A 45 -13.27 0.50 -4.39
CA LYS A 45 -12.96 0.88 -5.77
C LYS A 45 -11.58 0.34 -6.16
N PRO A 46 -11.35 0.02 -7.44
CA PRO A 46 -10.01 -0.26 -7.94
C PRO A 46 -9.03 0.82 -7.50
N SER A 47 -7.88 0.38 -6.99
CA SER A 47 -6.91 1.27 -6.36
C SER A 47 -5.50 0.86 -6.70
N LEU A 48 -4.57 1.81 -6.67
CA LEU A 48 -3.13 1.58 -6.83
C LEU A 48 -2.44 1.75 -5.48
N ILE A 49 -1.59 0.78 -5.12
CA ILE A 49 -0.52 1.00 -4.15
C ILE A 49 0.60 1.72 -4.88
N ARG A 50 0.92 2.94 -4.45
CA ARG A 50 1.99 3.77 -5.01
C ARG A 50 3.30 3.45 -4.30
N THR A 51 4.08 2.53 -4.85
CA THR A 51 5.37 2.12 -4.26
C THR A 51 6.38 3.26 -4.25
N SER A 52 6.30 4.21 -5.18
CA SER A 52 7.13 5.42 -5.19
C SER A 52 6.79 6.42 -4.06
N LYS A 53 5.71 6.18 -3.31
CA LYS A 53 5.27 7.02 -2.19
C LYS A 53 5.38 6.27 -0.87
N ILE A 54 6.62 6.06 -0.42
CA ILE A 54 6.92 5.45 0.88
C ILE A 54 7.10 6.56 1.93
N ALA A 55 6.54 6.35 3.11
CA ALA A 55 6.77 7.22 4.26
C ALA A 55 6.78 6.43 5.57
N THR A 56 7.66 6.83 6.48
CA THR A 56 7.63 6.40 7.89
C THR A 56 6.81 7.39 8.70
N LEU A 57 5.82 6.90 9.41
CA LEU A 57 4.84 7.70 10.15
C LEU A 57 4.73 7.18 11.59
N SER A 58 4.46 8.08 12.53
CA SER A 58 4.09 7.67 13.89
C SER A 58 2.83 6.81 13.86
N LYS A 59 2.87 5.68 14.58
CA LYS A 59 1.74 4.75 14.74
C LYS A 59 0.51 5.43 15.36
N SER A 60 0.70 6.52 16.10
CA SER A 60 -0.40 7.33 16.66
C SER A 60 -1.31 7.97 15.60
N LEU A 61 -0.86 8.07 14.34
CA LEU A 61 -1.66 8.59 13.23
C LEU A 61 -2.63 7.55 12.65
N VAL A 62 -2.44 6.26 12.95
CA VAL A 62 -3.27 5.17 12.44
C VAL A 62 -4.66 5.22 13.07
N LYS A 63 -5.70 5.23 12.23
CA LYS A 63 -7.10 5.26 12.69
C LYS A 63 -7.75 3.88 12.84
N GLY A 64 -7.22 2.87 12.17
CA GLY A 64 -7.76 1.52 12.20
C GLY A 64 -7.30 0.69 11.03
N VAL A 65 -7.69 -0.59 11.03
CA VAL A 65 -7.40 -1.55 9.96
C VAL A 65 -8.56 -1.57 8.97
N LEU A 66 -8.26 -1.31 7.69
CA LEU A 66 -9.26 -1.41 6.62
C LEU A 66 -9.45 -2.86 6.14
N GLY A 67 -8.35 -3.62 6.08
CA GLY A 67 -8.32 -4.97 5.53
C GLY A 67 -6.89 -5.49 5.44
N ARG A 68 -6.70 -6.56 4.69
CA ARG A 68 -5.40 -7.22 4.48
C ARG A 68 -5.20 -7.52 3.00
N LEU A 69 -3.93 -7.59 2.59
CA LEU A 69 -3.55 -8.10 1.28
C LEU A 69 -3.51 -9.63 1.33
N THR A 70 -3.92 -10.25 0.22
CA THR A 70 -3.74 -11.68 -0.04
C THR A 70 -2.28 -12.00 -0.34
N VAL A 71 -1.89 -13.28 -0.27
CA VAL A 71 -0.52 -13.73 -0.57
C VAL A 71 -0.09 -13.31 -1.98
N THR A 72 -0.98 -13.39 -2.97
CA THR A 72 -0.71 -12.99 -4.35
C THR A 72 -0.51 -11.48 -4.48
N GLU A 73 -1.32 -10.67 -3.79
CA GLU A 73 -1.15 -9.21 -3.75
C GLU A 73 0.16 -8.81 -3.06
N ILE A 74 0.55 -9.52 -1.99
CA ILE A 74 1.84 -9.32 -1.31
C ILE A 74 3.01 -9.67 -2.23
N ALA A 75 2.98 -10.82 -2.91
CA ALA A 75 4.04 -11.22 -3.84
C ALA A 75 4.20 -10.24 -5.02
N ASN A 76 3.08 -9.74 -5.54
CA ASN A 76 3.11 -8.70 -6.56
C ASN A 76 3.70 -7.40 -6.00
N LEU A 77 3.27 -6.95 -4.83
CA LEU A 77 3.81 -5.75 -4.17
C LEU A 77 5.31 -5.86 -3.90
N ASP A 78 5.79 -7.01 -3.44
CA ASP A 78 7.21 -7.27 -3.22
C ASP A 78 8.02 -7.15 -4.52
N THR A 79 7.52 -7.77 -5.60
CA THR A 79 8.13 -7.63 -6.94
C THR A 79 8.19 -6.17 -7.38
N LYS A 80 7.14 -5.39 -7.12
CA LYS A 80 7.08 -3.97 -7.44
C LYS A 80 8.07 -3.13 -6.61
N LEU A 81 8.21 -3.44 -5.32
CA LEU A 81 9.16 -2.79 -4.42
C LEU A 81 10.60 -3.10 -4.81
N LYS A 82 10.90 -4.36 -5.13
CA LYS A 82 12.19 -4.80 -5.66
C LYS A 82 12.59 -4.06 -6.93
N LEU A 83 11.66 -3.93 -7.88
CA LEU A 83 11.86 -3.15 -9.09
C LEU A 83 12.15 -1.67 -8.78
N LEU A 84 11.38 -1.04 -7.89
CA LEU A 84 11.57 0.35 -7.51
C LEU A 84 12.92 0.59 -6.81
N LEU A 85 13.29 -0.30 -5.88
CA LEU A 85 14.48 -0.20 -5.05
C LEU A 85 15.74 -0.74 -5.73
N GLN A 86 15.60 -1.32 -6.93
CA GLN A 86 16.68 -1.92 -7.73
C GLN A 86 17.40 -3.06 -6.99
N ILE A 87 16.64 -3.88 -6.27
CA ILE A 87 17.13 -5.04 -5.53
C ILE A 87 16.45 -6.32 -6.02
N SER A 88 17.16 -7.45 -5.93
CA SER A 88 16.75 -8.75 -6.49
C SER A 88 15.74 -9.51 -5.62
#